data_AF-A0A367IN03-F1
#
_entry.id   AF-A0A367IN03-F1
#
_cell.length_a   1.000
_cell.length_b   1.000
_cell.length_c   1.000
_cell.angle_alpha   90.00
_cell.angle_beta   90.00
_cell.angle_gamma   90.00
#
_symmetry.space_group_name_H-M   'P 1'
#
loop_
_entity.id
_entity.type
_entity.pdbx_description
1 polymer ?
#
loop_
_entity_poly.entity_id
_entity_poly.type
_entity_poly.pdbx_seq_one_letter_code
_entity_poly.pdbx_strand_id
1 'polypeptide(L)'
;SWTSGLSELIASSRSKKGKGKLRTDFLSRTTTVDTKHNEQETFRQLVKNYQTNHSVPDDVPKVQFGQHIQFKPPKSPFLKTLEQPTIKKEEPTRSSKPIVYDRDWLLQHTQRYASDNPYEACAELFTILRSGDEDIQVPLVELLGYEAFEFIEELISNRSTIVHNIMRMVESRRPVYGTQLTIQSEKDLKQEKRLRKEQKKANRNKEDDAHATSMGILGFDGQDLRQARENALMSSGPLFSSNYKTAAQPKYPHVYQSGVSGTTL
;
A
#
# COMPACT_ATOMS: atom_id res chain seq x y z
N SER A 1 67.87 -7.01 64.42
CA SER A 1 68.45 -5.91 63.63
C SER A 1 67.46 -5.56 62.53
N TRP A 2 66.93 -4.33 62.57
CA TRP A 2 66.08 -3.62 61.56
C TRP A 2 64.66 -4.21 61.29
N THR A 3 63.59 -3.81 61.99
CA THR A 3 62.69 -2.62 61.83
C THR A 3 61.86 -2.61 60.53
N SER A 4 60.55 -2.92 60.58
CA SER A 4 59.40 -1.96 60.64
C SER A 4 58.77 -1.79 59.25
N GLY A 5 57.45 -1.72 59.01
CA GLY A 5 56.28 -1.71 59.89
C GLY A 5 55.01 -1.93 59.05
N LEU A 6 53.98 -2.46 59.71
CA LEU A 6 52.60 -2.62 59.23
C LEU A 6 51.75 -1.42 59.67
N SER A 7 50.70 -1.13 58.88
CA SER A 7 49.65 -0.07 58.94
C SER A 7 49.82 0.93 57.78
N GLU A 8 48.82 1.29 56.97
CA GLU A 8 47.37 1.28 57.13
C GLU A 8 46.69 1.55 55.76
N LEU A 9 45.35 1.50 55.74
CA LEU A 9 44.41 2.14 54.80
C LEU A 9 43.80 1.33 53.64
N ILE A 10 42.69 0.72 54.01
CA ILE A 10 41.45 0.50 53.26
C ILE A 10 41.04 1.75 52.44
N ALA A 11 40.75 1.57 51.15
CA ALA A 11 39.71 2.35 50.45
C ALA A 11 39.18 1.61 49.20
N SER A 12 37.90 1.30 49.29
CA SER A 12 36.98 0.83 48.26
C SER A 12 36.99 1.68 46.98
N SER A 13 36.99 1.05 45.79
CA SER A 13 36.14 1.56 44.70
C SER A 13 35.66 0.45 43.77
N ARG A 14 34.33 0.40 43.65
CA ARG A 14 33.55 -0.48 42.78
C ARG A 14 33.65 -0.07 41.32
N SER A 15 33.61 -1.10 40.47
CA SER A 15 33.04 -1.13 39.11
C SER A 15 32.04 -0.01 38.78
N LYS A 16 32.21 0.62 37.60
CA LYS A 16 31.11 0.83 36.65
C LYS A 16 31.61 1.07 35.21
N LYS A 17 31.05 0.22 34.36
CA LYS A 17 31.11 0.10 32.91
C LYS A 17 30.51 1.34 32.24
N GLY A 18 31.28 2.08 31.47
CA GLY A 18 30.80 3.19 30.62
C GLY A 18 31.31 3.02 29.20
N LYS A 19 30.57 2.30 28.34
CA LYS A 19 30.80 2.29 26.90
C LYS A 19 30.33 3.64 26.34
N GLY A 20 31.21 4.64 26.34
CA GLY A 20 31.02 5.89 25.62
C GLY A 20 31.01 5.62 24.12
N LYS A 21 29.87 5.84 23.47
CA LYS A 21 29.79 5.85 22.01
C LYS A 21 30.57 7.06 21.51
N LEU A 22 31.67 6.81 20.82
CA LEU A 22 32.36 7.80 20.01
C LEU A 22 31.38 8.26 18.91
N ARG A 23 30.80 9.46 19.05
CA ARG A 23 30.17 10.14 17.92
C ARG A 23 31.31 10.68 17.07
N THR A 24 31.56 10.05 15.93
CA THR A 24 32.38 10.66 14.89
C THR A 24 31.56 11.76 14.24
N ASP A 25 31.59 12.94 14.84
CA ASP A 25 31.14 14.18 14.21
C ASP A 25 32.17 14.56 13.12
N PHE A 26 32.20 13.77 12.04
CA PHE A 26 33.12 13.95 10.91
C PHE A 26 32.65 15.04 9.93
N LEU A 27 31.44 15.58 10.10
CA LEU A 27 30.84 16.55 9.17
C LEU A 27 30.58 17.94 9.77
N SER A 28 31.11 18.25 10.95
CA SER A 28 30.88 19.54 11.60
C SER A 28 32.17 20.28 11.88
N ARG A 29 32.82 20.76 10.81
CA ARG A 29 33.82 21.82 10.92
C ARG A 29 33.46 22.98 9.99
N THR A 30 32.40 23.69 10.34
CA THR A 30 32.14 25.03 9.80
C THR A 30 33.05 26.02 10.53
N THR A 31 34.21 26.32 9.95
CA THR A 31 34.96 27.52 10.34
C THR A 31 34.25 28.72 9.76
N THR A 32 33.61 29.50 10.63
CA THR A 32 33.12 30.84 10.34
C THR A 32 34.31 31.77 10.15
N VAL A 33 34.68 32.06 8.89
CA VAL A 33 35.47 33.24 8.53
C VAL A 33 34.92 33.75 7.19
N ASP A 34 34.60 35.04 7.14
CA ASP A 34 34.14 35.77 5.96
C ASP A 34 35.02 35.50 4.74
N THR A 35 34.55 34.72 3.76
CA THR A 35 35.23 34.61 2.45
C THR A 35 34.32 34.11 1.34
N LYS A 36 33.23 34.83 1.05
CA LYS A 36 32.32 34.51 -0.08
C LYS A 36 32.99 34.47 -1.46
N HIS A 37 34.21 34.99 -1.60
CA HIS A 37 34.94 35.00 -2.87
C HIS A 37 35.78 33.72 -3.12
N ASN A 38 36.08 32.93 -2.08
CA ASN A 38 37.08 31.85 -2.13
C ASN A 38 36.46 30.45 -2.33
N GLU A 39 35.18 30.26 -2.05
CA GLU A 39 34.50 28.96 -2.19
C GLU A 39 34.33 28.53 -3.66
N GLN A 40 34.13 29.49 -4.58
CA GLN A 40 33.98 29.18 -6.01
C GLN A 40 35.33 28.84 -6.65
N GLU A 41 36.41 29.50 -6.23
CA GLU A 41 37.76 29.23 -6.75
C GLU A 41 38.30 27.90 -6.22
N THR A 42 38.07 27.60 -4.94
CA THR A 42 38.40 26.28 -4.36
C THR A 42 37.64 25.15 -5.05
N PHE A 43 36.34 25.33 -5.35
CA PHE A 43 35.58 24.36 -6.13
C PHE A 43 36.12 24.19 -7.56
N ARG A 44 36.44 25.30 -8.25
CA ARG A 44 37.04 25.25 -9.60
C ARG A 44 38.39 24.56 -9.61
N GLN A 45 39.22 24.76 -8.58
CA GLN A 45 40.50 24.07 -8.43
C GLN A 45 40.30 22.56 -8.18
N LEU A 46 39.31 22.19 -7.36
CA LEU A 46 38.96 20.78 -7.12
C LEU A 46 38.51 20.08 -8.41
N VAL A 47 37.66 20.71 -9.21
CA VAL A 47 37.18 20.17 -10.50
C VAL A 47 38.35 20.01 -11.48
N LYS A 48 39.25 21.00 -11.57
CA LYS A 48 40.45 20.89 -12.41
C LYS A 48 41.35 19.73 -11.98
N ASN A 49 41.60 19.59 -10.67
CA ASN A 49 42.39 18.48 -10.14
C ASN A 49 41.73 17.10 -10.40
N TYR A 50 40.40 17.02 -10.34
CA TYR A 50 39.69 15.79 -10.69
C TYR A 50 39.83 15.45 -12.18
N GLN A 51 39.70 16.44 -13.06
CA GLN A 51 39.85 16.25 -14.50
C GLN A 51 41.28 15.89 -14.91
N THR A 52 42.31 16.45 -14.25
CA THR A 52 43.71 16.07 -14.51
C THR A 52 44.02 14.65 -14.04
N ASN A 53 43.40 14.21 -12.94
CA ASN A 53 43.65 12.89 -12.37
C ASN A 53 42.75 11.78 -12.96
N HIS A 54 41.65 12.16 -13.62
CA HIS A 54 40.75 11.25 -14.34
C HIS A 54 40.58 11.66 -15.81
N SER A 55 41.71 11.89 -16.49
CA SER A 55 41.72 11.75 -17.95
C SER A 55 41.49 10.28 -18.26
N VAL A 56 40.34 9.95 -18.84
CA VAL A 56 40.01 8.61 -19.30
C VAL A 56 41.15 8.16 -20.24
N PRO A 57 41.80 7.01 -20.01
CA PRO A 57 42.78 6.47 -20.95
C PRO A 57 42.14 6.32 -22.33
N ASP A 58 42.81 6.76 -23.40
CA ASP A 58 42.34 6.65 -24.79
C ASP A 58 42.09 5.19 -25.25
N ASP A 59 42.44 4.21 -24.41
CA ASP A 59 42.25 2.77 -24.63
C ASP A 59 40.83 2.25 -24.30
N VAL A 60 39.90 3.11 -23.88
CA VAL A 60 38.49 2.70 -23.75
C VAL A 60 37.82 2.79 -25.12
N PRO A 61 37.45 1.66 -25.76
CA PRO A 61 36.77 1.72 -27.05
C PRO A 61 35.47 2.50 -26.89
N LYS A 62 35.25 3.50 -27.75
CA LYS A 62 33.97 4.20 -27.87
C LYS A 62 32.91 3.17 -28.25
N VAL A 63 32.22 2.61 -27.26
CA VAL A 63 31.16 1.64 -27.48
C VAL A 63 29.98 2.35 -28.15
N GLN A 64 29.87 2.22 -29.46
CA GLN A 64 28.67 2.62 -30.19
C GLN A 64 27.60 1.54 -29.95
N PHE A 65 26.79 1.74 -28.92
CA PHE A 65 25.64 0.88 -28.65
C PHE A 65 24.65 0.99 -29.82
N GLY A 66 24.23 -0.17 -30.35
CA GLY A 66 23.12 -0.26 -31.30
C GLY A 66 23.48 -0.53 -32.77
N GLN A 67 24.75 -0.63 -33.15
CA GLN A 67 25.12 -0.90 -34.56
C GLN A 67 25.24 -2.39 -34.91
N HIS A 68 25.40 -3.29 -33.94
CA HIS A 68 25.58 -4.73 -34.19
C HIS A 68 24.33 -5.58 -33.88
N ILE A 69 23.23 -4.96 -33.42
CA ILE A 69 21.97 -5.68 -33.16
C ILE A 69 21.04 -5.38 -34.31
N GLN A 70 20.97 -6.28 -35.30
CA GLN A 70 19.89 -6.23 -36.29
C GLN A 70 18.56 -6.48 -35.57
N PHE A 71 17.84 -5.40 -35.30
CA PHE A 71 16.47 -5.47 -34.80
C PHE A 71 15.59 -6.10 -35.89
N LYS A 72 15.26 -7.38 -35.72
CA LYS A 72 14.25 -8.06 -36.54
C LYS A 72 12.91 -7.93 -35.84
N PRO A 73 12.00 -7.04 -36.29
CA PRO A 73 10.68 -6.96 -35.69
C PRO A 73 9.98 -8.31 -35.82
N PRO A 74 9.28 -8.77 -34.77
CA PRO A 74 8.53 -10.02 -34.84
C PRO A 74 7.48 -9.93 -35.94
N LYS A 75 7.38 -10.99 -36.75
CA LYS A 75 6.50 -11.06 -37.94
C LYS A 75 5.00 -11.17 -37.60
N SER A 76 4.63 -11.16 -36.32
CA SER A 76 3.25 -11.15 -35.87
C SER A 76 3.08 -10.19 -34.69
N PRO A 77 1.97 -9.45 -34.62
CA PRO A 77 1.68 -8.60 -33.47
C PRO A 77 1.66 -9.47 -32.19
N PHE A 78 2.29 -8.96 -31.11
CA PHE A 78 2.24 -9.58 -29.78
C PHE A 78 0.83 -9.61 -29.17
N LEU A 79 -0.11 -8.89 -29.79
CA LEU A 79 -1.49 -8.87 -29.42
C LEU A 79 -2.24 -9.86 -30.31
N LYS A 80 -2.48 -11.07 -29.80
CA LYS A 80 -3.69 -11.77 -30.19
C LYS A 80 -4.83 -10.88 -29.71
N THR A 81 -5.53 -10.23 -30.64
CA THR A 81 -6.85 -9.67 -30.38
C THR A 81 -7.67 -10.80 -29.79
N LEU A 82 -7.90 -10.77 -28.47
CA LEU A 82 -9.00 -11.50 -27.87
C LEU A 82 -10.25 -10.88 -28.48
N GLU A 83 -10.75 -11.52 -29.54
CA GLU A 83 -12.11 -11.28 -29.99
C GLU A 83 -13.00 -11.44 -28.76
N GLN A 84 -13.66 -10.34 -28.41
CA GLN A 84 -14.72 -10.34 -27.42
C GLN A 84 -15.75 -11.38 -27.86
N PRO A 85 -16.13 -12.35 -27.02
CA PRO A 85 -17.24 -13.22 -27.34
C PRO A 85 -18.50 -12.35 -27.38
N THR A 86 -19.07 -12.22 -28.57
CA THR A 86 -20.42 -11.71 -28.77
C THR A 86 -21.39 -12.52 -27.91
N ILE A 87 -22.09 -11.81 -27.02
CA ILE A 87 -23.14 -12.34 -26.16
C ILE A 87 -24.22 -12.96 -27.06
N LYS A 88 -24.23 -14.28 -27.15
CA LYS A 88 -25.42 -15.06 -27.51
C LYS A 88 -26.01 -15.57 -26.21
N LYS A 89 -27.29 -15.23 -25.99
CA LYS A 89 -28.14 -15.82 -24.94
C LYS A 89 -28.24 -17.32 -25.21
N GLU A 90 -27.54 -18.11 -24.43
CA GLU A 90 -27.76 -19.56 -24.35
C GLU A 90 -27.79 -19.99 -22.87
N GLU A 91 -28.77 -20.85 -22.60
CA GLU A 91 -29.14 -21.49 -21.34
C GLU A 91 -27.95 -22.12 -20.57
N PRO A 92 -28.02 -22.21 -19.23
CA PRO A 92 -26.89 -22.61 -18.40
C PRO A 92 -26.68 -24.13 -18.39
N THR A 93 -25.92 -24.65 -19.36
CA THR A 93 -25.28 -25.96 -19.17
C THR A 93 -24.03 -25.79 -18.30
N ARG A 94 -24.01 -26.46 -17.14
CA ARG A 94 -22.94 -26.50 -16.13
C ARG A 94 -21.55 -26.73 -16.77
N SER A 95 -20.85 -25.64 -17.05
CA SER A 95 -19.43 -25.65 -17.41
C SER A 95 -18.62 -25.86 -16.13
N SER A 96 -17.87 -26.96 -16.07
CA SER A 96 -17.02 -27.40 -14.97
C SER A 96 -15.81 -26.48 -14.77
N LYS A 97 -16.05 -25.24 -14.33
CA LYS A 97 -14.99 -24.42 -13.77
C LYS A 97 -14.43 -25.16 -12.53
N PRO A 98 -13.10 -25.24 -12.35
CA PRO A 98 -12.55 -25.79 -11.12
C PRO A 98 -13.14 -25.01 -9.94
N ILE A 99 -13.59 -25.72 -8.91
CA ILE A 99 -14.12 -25.10 -7.70
C ILE A 99 -12.98 -24.31 -7.06
N VAL A 100 -13.15 -22.99 -7.01
CA VAL A 100 -12.20 -22.10 -6.35
C VAL A 100 -12.80 -21.70 -5.01
N TYR A 101 -12.15 -22.11 -3.93
CA TYR A 101 -12.53 -21.79 -2.57
C TYR A 101 -12.12 -20.36 -2.22
N ASP A 102 -12.89 -19.39 -2.72
CA ASP A 102 -12.69 -17.97 -2.50
C ASP A 102 -13.78 -17.38 -1.58
N ARG A 103 -13.62 -16.10 -1.22
CA ARG A 103 -14.60 -15.32 -0.45
C ARG A 103 -16.02 -15.45 -1.01
N ASP A 104 -16.15 -15.32 -2.33
CA ASP A 104 -17.47 -15.32 -2.97
C ASP A 104 -18.11 -16.72 -2.97
N TRP A 105 -17.29 -17.78 -3.04
CA TRP A 105 -17.77 -19.16 -2.87
C TRP A 105 -18.31 -19.37 -1.46
N LEU A 106 -17.58 -18.92 -0.43
CA LEU A 106 -17.99 -19.04 0.97
C LEU A 106 -19.30 -18.28 1.20
N LEU A 107 -19.39 -17.04 0.71
CA LEU A 107 -20.58 -16.20 0.83
C LEU A 107 -21.80 -16.80 0.09
N GLN A 108 -21.59 -17.41 -1.08
CA GLN A 108 -22.67 -18.03 -1.82
C GLN A 108 -23.26 -19.24 -1.07
N HIS A 109 -22.41 -20.03 -0.42
CA HIS A 109 -22.86 -21.19 0.34
C HIS A 109 -23.49 -20.75 1.67
N THR A 110 -22.93 -19.75 2.36
CA THR A 110 -23.55 -19.20 3.57
C THR A 110 -24.93 -18.63 3.28
N GLN A 111 -25.14 -17.97 2.14
CA GLN A 111 -26.45 -17.44 1.76
C GLN A 111 -27.52 -18.53 1.57
N ARG A 112 -27.15 -19.77 1.26
CA ARG A 112 -28.11 -20.87 1.09
C ARG A 112 -28.63 -21.40 2.42
N TYR A 113 -27.81 -21.38 3.45
CA TYR A 113 -28.12 -21.95 4.78
C TYR A 113 -28.45 -20.88 5.82
N ALA A 114 -27.95 -19.65 5.65
CA ALA A 114 -28.19 -18.50 6.51
C ALA A 114 -28.80 -17.34 5.70
N SER A 115 -30.12 -17.18 5.78
CA SER A 115 -30.86 -16.17 5.00
C SER A 115 -30.91 -14.78 5.67
N ASP A 116 -30.79 -14.70 7.00
CA ASP A 116 -31.08 -13.45 7.73
C ASP A 116 -29.94 -12.44 7.62
N ASN A 117 -28.69 -12.88 7.83
CA ASN A 117 -27.51 -12.04 7.62
C ASN A 117 -26.33 -12.85 7.05
N PRO A 118 -26.26 -13.00 5.72
CA PRO A 118 -25.25 -13.84 5.08
C PRO A 118 -23.83 -13.29 5.25
N TYR A 119 -23.67 -11.99 5.52
CA TYR A 119 -22.37 -11.34 5.70
C TYR A 119 -21.82 -11.56 7.11
N GLU A 120 -22.64 -11.38 8.14
CA GLU A 120 -22.25 -11.67 9.53
C GLU A 120 -21.99 -13.17 9.71
N ALA A 121 -22.91 -14.03 9.23
CA ALA A 121 -22.72 -15.48 9.29
C ALA A 121 -21.45 -15.92 8.54
N CYS A 122 -21.15 -15.33 7.38
CA CYS A 122 -19.90 -15.62 6.65
C CYS A 122 -18.65 -15.17 7.43
N ALA A 123 -18.71 -14.04 8.13
CA ALA A 123 -17.60 -13.57 8.96
C ALA A 123 -17.42 -14.41 10.23
N GLU A 124 -18.50 -14.83 10.90
CA GLU A 124 -18.44 -15.78 12.03
C GLU A 124 -17.88 -17.12 11.58
N LEU A 125 -18.39 -17.66 10.47
CA LEU A 125 -17.91 -18.88 9.85
C LEU A 125 -16.41 -18.80 9.56
N PHE A 126 -15.95 -17.71 8.92
CA PHE A 126 -14.53 -17.51 8.65
C PHE A 126 -13.70 -17.35 9.93
N THR A 127 -14.26 -16.76 10.98
CA THR A 127 -13.61 -16.65 12.29
C THR A 127 -13.37 -18.03 12.90
N ILE A 128 -14.38 -18.89 12.86
CA ILE A 128 -14.29 -20.28 13.32
C ILE A 128 -13.26 -21.05 12.48
N LEU A 129 -13.32 -20.94 11.14
CA LEU A 129 -12.32 -21.58 10.27
C LEU A 129 -10.90 -21.10 10.57
N ARG A 130 -10.70 -19.87 11.04
CA ARG A 130 -9.39 -19.30 11.36
C ARG A 130 -8.92 -19.60 12.78
N SER A 131 -9.79 -20.04 13.70
CA SER A 131 -9.50 -20.09 15.15
C SER A 131 -8.36 -21.04 15.53
N GLY A 132 -7.99 -21.99 14.66
CA GLY A 132 -6.88 -22.91 14.92
C GLY A 132 -7.25 -24.10 15.79
N ASP A 133 -8.51 -24.15 16.25
CA ASP A 133 -9.04 -25.22 17.07
C ASP A 133 -9.36 -26.46 16.22
N GLU A 134 -9.28 -27.64 16.84
CA GLU A 134 -9.64 -28.91 16.22
C GLU A 134 -11.17 -29.18 16.33
N ASP A 135 -11.80 -28.68 17.39
CA ASP A 135 -13.23 -28.89 17.70
C ASP A 135 -14.16 -27.85 17.03
N ILE A 136 -13.82 -27.39 15.82
CA ILE A 136 -14.62 -26.39 15.09
C ILE A 136 -15.99 -26.90 14.64
N GLN A 137 -16.25 -28.21 14.70
CA GLN A 137 -17.52 -28.81 14.28
C GLN A 137 -18.71 -28.28 15.08
N VAL A 138 -18.58 -28.16 16.41
CA VAL A 138 -19.66 -27.71 17.28
C VAL A 138 -20.09 -26.28 16.95
N PRO A 139 -19.19 -25.27 16.94
CA PRO A 139 -19.59 -23.91 16.59
C PRO A 139 -20.08 -23.77 15.14
N LEU A 140 -19.59 -24.60 14.21
CA LEU A 140 -20.10 -24.63 12.83
C LEU A 140 -21.55 -25.12 12.75
N VAL A 141 -21.87 -26.20 13.47
CA VAL A 141 -23.23 -26.75 13.51
C VAL A 141 -24.18 -25.83 14.27
N GLU A 142 -23.73 -25.19 15.33
CA GLU A 142 -24.54 -24.18 16.06
C GLU A 142 -24.88 -22.98 15.17
N LEU A 143 -23.94 -22.55 14.32
CA LEU A 143 -24.13 -21.41 13.42
C LEU A 143 -25.00 -21.71 12.18
N LEU A 144 -24.75 -22.85 11.52
CA LEU A 144 -25.38 -23.21 10.24
C LEU A 144 -26.58 -24.14 10.40
N GLY A 145 -26.74 -24.77 11.57
CA GLY A 145 -27.70 -25.82 11.81
C GLY A 145 -27.27 -27.19 11.25
N TYR A 146 -28.00 -28.23 11.67
CA TYR A 146 -27.76 -29.61 11.24
C TYR A 146 -28.11 -29.87 9.77
N GLU A 147 -28.88 -28.98 9.14
CA GLU A 147 -29.25 -29.07 7.72
C GLU A 147 -28.08 -28.83 6.76
N ALA A 148 -27.03 -28.16 7.22
CA ALA A 148 -25.86 -27.82 6.43
C ALA A 148 -24.71 -28.86 6.55
N PHE A 149 -25.00 -30.11 6.94
CA PHE A 149 -23.97 -31.12 7.25
C PHE A 149 -22.99 -31.37 6.10
N GLU A 150 -23.47 -31.55 4.87
CA GLU A 150 -22.61 -31.75 3.68
C GLU A 150 -21.67 -30.55 3.45
N PHE A 151 -22.17 -29.34 3.70
CA PHE A 151 -21.39 -28.11 3.58
C PHE A 151 -20.34 -28.02 4.69
N ILE A 152 -20.69 -28.36 5.94
CA ILE A 152 -19.77 -28.38 7.08
C ILE A 152 -18.64 -29.39 6.85
N GLU A 153 -18.94 -30.56 6.28
CA GLU A 153 -17.93 -31.56 5.92
C GLU A 153 -16.96 -31.02 4.85
N GLU A 154 -17.49 -30.37 3.80
CA GLU A 154 -16.67 -29.75 2.75
C GLU A 154 -15.81 -28.60 3.30
N LEU A 155 -16.35 -27.79 4.21
CA LEU A 155 -15.67 -26.70 4.91
C LEU A 155 -14.47 -27.20 5.72
N ILE A 156 -14.67 -28.24 6.52
CA ILE A 156 -13.62 -28.80 7.40
C ILE A 156 -12.55 -29.47 6.55
N SER A 157 -12.95 -30.24 5.53
CA SER A 157 -12.03 -30.92 4.61
C SER A 157 -11.12 -29.94 3.86
N ASN A 158 -11.66 -28.78 3.48
CA ASN A 158 -10.93 -27.76 2.71
C ASN A 158 -10.52 -26.53 3.53
N ARG A 159 -10.57 -26.62 4.87
CA ARG A 159 -10.36 -25.49 5.79
C ARG A 159 -9.11 -24.69 5.47
N SER A 160 -7.97 -25.37 5.34
CA SER A 160 -6.67 -24.72 5.10
C SER A 160 -6.65 -23.99 3.75
N THR A 161 -7.21 -24.60 2.72
CA THR A 161 -7.32 -24.03 1.37
C THR A 161 -8.20 -22.78 1.35
N ILE A 162 -9.37 -22.84 2.00
CA ILE A 162 -10.31 -21.72 2.10
C ILE A 162 -9.63 -20.52 2.81
N VAL A 163 -9.05 -20.76 3.99
CA VAL A 163 -8.38 -19.70 4.75
C VAL A 163 -7.19 -19.12 3.97
N HIS A 164 -6.37 -19.97 3.36
CA HIS A 164 -5.22 -19.54 2.59
C HIS A 164 -5.61 -18.68 1.38
N ASN A 165 -6.58 -19.11 0.58
CA ASN A 165 -7.03 -18.38 -0.61
C ASN A 165 -7.59 -17.01 -0.24
N ILE A 166 -8.46 -16.94 0.78
CA ILE A 166 -9.05 -15.69 1.25
C ILE A 166 -7.95 -14.74 1.75
N MET A 167 -7.00 -15.22 2.55
CA MET A 167 -5.89 -14.40 3.03
C MET A 167 -5.00 -13.89 1.88
N ARG A 168 -4.71 -14.74 0.88
CA ARG A 168 -3.91 -14.37 -0.29
C ARG A 168 -4.59 -13.30 -1.15
N MET A 169 -5.91 -13.38 -1.32
CA MET A 169 -6.67 -12.35 -2.05
C MET A 169 -6.55 -10.98 -1.36
N VAL A 170 -6.62 -10.93 -0.04
CA VAL A 170 -6.47 -9.68 0.73
C VAL A 170 -5.05 -9.11 0.57
N GLU A 171 -4.04 -9.95 0.57
CA GLU A 171 -2.65 -9.52 0.35
C GLU A 171 -2.47 -8.92 -1.05
N SER A 172 -3.10 -9.51 -2.07
CA SER A 172 -3.05 -9.00 -3.46
C SER A 172 -3.77 -7.66 -3.68
N ARG A 173 -4.71 -7.28 -2.78
CA ARG A 173 -5.34 -5.95 -2.81
C ARG A 173 -4.40 -4.85 -2.36
N ARG A 174 -3.29 -5.18 -1.69
CA ARG A 174 -2.28 -4.19 -1.29
C ARG A 174 -1.49 -3.80 -2.55
N PRO A 175 -1.48 -2.51 -2.94
CA PRO A 175 -0.68 -2.08 -4.08
C PRO A 175 0.78 -2.46 -3.87
N VAL A 176 1.42 -2.99 -4.91
CA VAL A 176 2.88 -3.20 -4.90
C VAL A 176 3.53 -1.83 -5.05
N TYR A 177 3.90 -1.24 -3.92
CA TYR A 177 4.55 0.07 -3.91
C TYR A 177 5.99 -0.07 -4.42
N GLY A 178 6.28 0.53 -5.58
CA GLY A 178 7.64 0.80 -6.03
C GLY A 178 8.26 2.00 -5.31
N THR A 179 9.38 2.53 -5.81
CA THR A 179 10.01 3.73 -5.23
C THR A 179 9.16 4.97 -5.48
N GLN A 180 8.31 5.33 -4.51
CA GLN A 180 7.45 6.50 -4.57
C GLN A 180 8.08 7.65 -3.77
N LEU A 181 8.16 8.83 -4.39
CA LEU A 181 8.78 10.03 -3.81
C LEU A 181 7.67 11.03 -3.46
N THR A 182 7.49 11.31 -2.17
CA THR A 182 6.45 12.22 -1.69
C THR A 182 7.11 13.48 -1.12
N ILE A 183 6.81 14.64 -1.71
CA ILE A 183 7.26 15.95 -1.21
C ILE A 183 6.16 16.51 -0.31
N GLN A 184 6.41 16.57 1.01
CA GLN A 184 5.49 17.13 1.99
C GLN A 184 6.07 18.42 2.61
N SER A 185 5.20 19.38 2.96
CA SER A 185 5.62 20.56 3.71
C SER A 185 5.87 20.23 5.19
N GLU A 186 6.65 21.06 5.90
CA GLU A 186 6.92 20.87 7.34
C GLU A 186 5.63 20.87 8.19
N LYS A 187 4.65 21.70 7.79
CA LYS A 187 3.36 21.82 8.50
C LYS A 187 2.54 20.54 8.37
N ASP A 188 2.49 19.96 7.16
CA ASP A 188 1.75 18.72 6.89
C ASP A 188 2.35 17.56 7.69
N LEU A 189 3.69 17.46 7.72
CA LEU A 189 4.40 16.44 8.48
C LEU A 189 4.10 16.52 9.99
N LYS A 190 3.95 17.74 10.53
CA LYS A 190 3.62 17.94 11.95
C LYS A 190 2.17 17.54 12.27
N GLN A 191 1.23 17.84 11.37
CA GLN A 191 -0.17 17.43 11.51
C GLN A 191 -0.31 15.91 11.41
N GLU A 192 0.34 15.29 10.43
CA GLU A 192 0.33 13.83 10.25
C GLU A 192 0.88 13.10 11.50
N LYS A 193 1.97 13.61 12.08
CA LYS A 193 2.50 13.06 13.35
C LYS A 193 1.50 13.16 14.51
N ARG A 194 0.70 14.23 14.57
CA ARG A 194 -0.34 14.38 15.60
C ARG A 194 -1.46 13.37 15.38
N LEU A 195 -1.97 13.26 14.15
CA LEU A 195 -3.02 12.29 13.79
C LEU A 195 -2.56 10.85 14.04
N ARG A 196 -1.31 10.51 13.71
CA ARG A 196 -0.75 9.18 13.97
C ARG A 196 -0.68 8.84 15.46
N LYS A 197 -0.37 9.83 16.31
CA LYS A 197 -0.38 9.65 17.77
C LYS A 197 -1.81 9.47 18.30
N GLU A 198 -2.76 10.22 17.75
CA GLU A 198 -4.17 10.14 18.10
C GLU A 198 -4.79 8.79 17.69
N GLN A 199 -4.53 8.32 16.46
CA GLN A 199 -4.91 6.97 16.02
C GLN A 199 -4.28 5.87 16.88
N LYS A 200 -2.99 5.98 17.22
CA LYS A 200 -2.35 5.00 18.13
C LYS A 200 -2.99 5.00 19.52
N LYS A 201 -3.45 6.16 20.00
CA LYS A 201 -4.16 6.28 21.28
C LYS A 201 -5.57 5.70 21.19
N ALA A 202 -6.27 5.90 20.07
CA ALA A 202 -7.61 5.36 19.82
C ALA A 202 -7.60 3.83 19.65
N ASN A 203 -6.64 3.28 18.89
CA ASN A 203 -6.53 1.83 18.66
C ASN A 203 -6.07 1.06 19.91
N ARG A 204 -5.42 1.70 20.89
CA ARG A 204 -5.07 1.03 22.15
C ARG A 204 -6.28 0.59 22.98
N ASN A 205 -7.46 1.17 22.71
CA ASN A 205 -8.69 0.86 23.43
C ASN A 205 -9.64 -0.04 22.62
N LYS A 206 -9.27 -0.44 21.40
CA LYS A 206 -10.05 -1.42 20.64
C LYS A 206 -9.53 -2.79 21.04
N GLU A 207 -10.38 -3.54 21.73
CA GLU A 207 -10.14 -4.96 21.95
C GLU A 207 -10.10 -5.64 20.58
N ASP A 208 -9.10 -6.49 20.35
CA ASP A 208 -8.92 -7.22 19.10
C ASP A 208 -10.00 -8.31 19.00
N ASP A 209 -11.22 -7.90 18.62
CA ASP A 209 -12.29 -8.84 18.34
C ASP A 209 -11.94 -9.67 17.09
N ALA A 210 -11.87 -10.99 17.27
CA ALA A 210 -11.55 -11.93 16.22
C ALA A 210 -12.59 -11.89 15.09
N HIS A 211 -13.85 -11.62 15.45
CA HIS A 211 -14.94 -11.47 14.49
C HIS A 211 -14.80 -10.16 13.69
N ALA A 212 -14.56 -9.03 14.35
CA ALA A 212 -14.26 -7.76 13.67
C ALA A 212 -13.05 -7.87 12.73
N THR A 213 -12.02 -8.63 13.12
CA THR A 213 -10.87 -8.91 12.26
C THR A 213 -11.27 -9.67 11.01
N SER A 214 -12.12 -10.70 11.14
CA SER A 214 -12.64 -11.48 10.02
C SER A 214 -13.53 -10.65 9.10
N MET A 215 -14.38 -9.76 9.64
CA MET A 215 -15.16 -8.80 8.84
C MET A 215 -14.26 -7.87 8.03
N GLY A 216 -13.16 -7.39 8.62
CA GLY A 216 -12.17 -6.57 7.93
C GLY A 216 -11.43 -7.32 6.83
N ILE A 217 -11.03 -8.58 7.06
CA ILE A 217 -10.39 -9.44 6.05
C ILE A 217 -11.33 -9.68 4.87
N LEU A 218 -12.60 -9.95 5.15
CA LEU A 218 -13.61 -10.17 4.12
C LEU A 218 -14.11 -8.86 3.49
N GLY A 219 -13.67 -7.68 3.95
CA GLY A 219 -14.17 -6.39 3.44
C GLY A 219 -15.68 -6.23 3.61
N PHE A 220 -16.24 -6.83 4.65
CA PHE A 220 -17.64 -6.62 5.06
C PHE A 220 -17.77 -5.50 6.10
N ASP A 221 -16.65 -4.97 6.60
CA ASP A 221 -16.65 -3.86 7.55
C ASP A 221 -17.31 -2.62 6.92
N GLY A 222 -18.25 -2.01 7.66
CA GLY A 222 -18.97 -0.81 7.24
C GLY A 222 -18.03 0.39 6.98
N GLN A 223 -16.88 0.42 7.65
CA GLN A 223 -15.86 1.43 7.38
C GLN A 223 -15.16 1.20 6.04
N ASP A 224 -14.85 -0.04 5.67
CA ASP A 224 -14.24 -0.39 4.38
C ASP A 224 -15.22 -0.12 3.22
N LEU A 225 -16.51 -0.45 3.40
CA LEU A 225 -17.56 -0.12 2.44
C LEU A 225 -17.73 1.39 2.23
N ARG A 226 -17.69 2.17 3.33
CA ARG A 226 -17.74 3.63 3.25
C ARG A 226 -16.51 4.19 2.54
N GLN A 227 -15.33 3.68 2.87
CA GLN A 227 -14.09 4.11 2.24
C GLN A 227 -14.05 3.75 0.75
N ALA A 228 -14.50 2.54 0.37
CA ALA A 228 -14.61 2.12 -1.02
C ALA A 228 -15.56 3.04 -1.81
N ARG A 229 -16.69 3.41 -1.21
CA ARG A 229 -17.62 4.39 -1.78
C ARG A 229 -16.99 5.76 -1.94
N GLU A 230 -16.30 6.27 -0.92
CA GLU A 230 -15.60 7.57 -0.98
C GLU A 230 -14.51 7.56 -2.06
N ASN A 231 -13.71 6.49 -2.15
CA ASN A 231 -12.69 6.34 -3.19
C ASN A 231 -13.29 6.31 -4.60
N ALA A 232 -14.44 5.64 -4.78
CA ALA A 232 -15.17 5.65 -6.06
C ALA A 232 -15.72 7.04 -6.40
N LEU A 233 -16.20 7.80 -5.40
CA LEU A 233 -16.64 9.19 -5.58
C LEU A 233 -15.48 10.17 -5.81
N MET A 234 -14.29 9.88 -5.30
CA MET A 234 -13.09 10.69 -5.56
C MET A 234 -12.48 10.39 -6.94
N SER A 235 -12.54 9.13 -7.39
CA SER A 235 -12.07 8.75 -8.72
C SER A 235 -13.04 9.16 -9.82
N SER A 236 -14.35 9.14 -9.54
CA SER A 236 -15.34 9.82 -10.37
C SER A 236 -15.23 11.33 -10.12
N GLY A 237 -14.36 11.99 -10.87
CA GLY A 237 -14.15 13.43 -10.78
C GLY A 237 -15.46 14.24 -10.76
N PRO A 238 -15.42 15.51 -10.32
CA PRO A 238 -16.64 16.24 -9.96
C PRO A 238 -17.63 16.26 -11.11
N LEU A 239 -18.85 15.74 -10.87
CA LEU A 239 -19.95 15.65 -11.84
C LEU A 239 -20.30 17.00 -12.50
N PHE A 240 -19.89 18.12 -11.89
CA PHE A 240 -20.13 19.49 -12.36
C PHE A 240 -18.85 20.30 -12.59
N SER A 241 -17.69 19.67 -12.82
CA SER A 241 -16.42 20.38 -13.03
C SER A 241 -16.21 20.94 -14.44
N SER A 242 -17.09 20.64 -15.40
CA SER A 242 -17.02 21.37 -16.66
C SER A 242 -17.38 22.82 -16.37
N ASN A 243 -16.45 23.73 -16.64
CA ASN A 243 -16.81 25.12 -16.88
C ASN A 243 -17.88 25.09 -17.99
N TYR A 244 -19.16 25.14 -17.62
CA TYR A 244 -20.26 25.49 -18.52
C TYR A 244 -20.15 26.98 -18.90
N LYS A 245 -18.92 27.47 -19.15
CA LYS A 245 -18.70 28.71 -19.86
C LYS A 245 -19.14 28.45 -21.29
N THR A 246 -20.45 28.63 -21.45
CA THR A 246 -21.17 28.88 -22.69
C THR A 246 -20.89 27.85 -23.76
N ALA A 247 -21.61 26.71 -23.70
CA ALA A 247 -22.08 26.13 -24.96
C ALA A 247 -22.65 27.31 -25.77
N ALA A 248 -22.11 27.54 -26.97
CA ALA A 248 -22.48 28.68 -27.80
C ALA A 248 -24.01 28.78 -27.81
N GLN A 249 -24.54 29.85 -27.22
CA GLN A 249 -25.98 30.06 -27.16
C GLN A 249 -26.53 29.91 -28.58
N PRO A 250 -27.61 29.14 -28.80
CA PRO A 250 -28.12 28.92 -30.14
C PRO A 250 -28.43 30.28 -30.78
N LYS A 251 -27.66 30.61 -31.82
CA LYS A 251 -27.86 31.84 -32.58
C LYS A 251 -28.97 31.59 -33.59
N TYR A 252 -30.17 32.05 -33.25
CA TYR A 252 -31.33 31.92 -34.11
C TYR A 252 -31.18 32.85 -35.32
N PRO A 253 -31.31 32.32 -36.55
CA PRO A 253 -31.38 33.17 -37.72
C PRO A 253 -32.62 34.07 -37.56
N HIS A 254 -32.44 35.38 -37.74
CA HIS A 254 -33.42 36.47 -37.55
C HIS A 254 -33.59 37.05 -36.14
N VAL A 255 -32.81 36.62 -35.14
CA VAL A 255 -32.78 37.29 -33.82
C VAL A 255 -31.54 38.16 -33.69
N TYR A 256 -31.71 39.48 -33.80
CA TYR A 256 -30.64 40.45 -33.61
C TYR A 256 -30.46 40.75 -32.11
N GLN A 257 -29.40 40.23 -31.51
CA GLN A 257 -29.01 40.59 -30.14
C GLN A 257 -28.42 42.01 -30.13
N SER A 258 -29.10 42.96 -29.50
CA SER A 258 -28.55 44.29 -29.24
C SER A 258 -27.67 44.25 -28.00
N GLY A 259 -26.33 44.21 -28.19
CA GLY A 259 -25.36 44.61 -27.17
C GLY A 259 -24.37 43.54 -26.71
N VAL A 260 -23.23 43.46 -27.40
CA VAL A 260 -21.95 43.00 -26.82
C VAL A 260 -20.86 44.03 -27.17
N SER A 261 -21.15 45.31 -26.90
CA SER A 261 -20.15 46.39 -26.96
C SER A 261 -20.53 47.57 -26.06
N GLY A 262 -21.02 47.27 -24.86
CA GLY A 262 -21.20 48.25 -23.79
C GLY A 262 -20.06 48.13 -22.79
N THR A 263 -18.86 48.54 -23.17
CA THR A 263 -17.79 48.82 -22.20
C THR A 263 -18.16 50.12 -21.51
N THR A 264 -18.85 50.05 -20.37
CA THR A 264 -19.04 51.21 -19.50
C THR A 264 -17.81 51.37 -18.62
N LEU A 265 -17.11 52.48 -18.84
CA LEU A 265 -16.18 53.14 -17.91
C LEU A 265 -16.91 53.56 -16.62
#